data_AF-A0A966MXY4-F1
#
_entry.id   AF-A0A966MXY4-F1
#
_cell.length_a   1.000
_cell.length_b   1.000
_cell.length_c   1.000
_cell.angle_alpha   90.00
_cell.angle_beta   90.00
_cell.angle_gamma   90.00
#
_symmetry.space_group_name_H-M   'P 1'
#
loop_
_entity.id
_entity.type
_entity.pdbx_description
1 polymer ?
#
loop_
_entity_poly.entity_id
_entity_poly.type
_entity_poly.pdbx_seq_one_letter_code
_entity_poly.pdbx_strand_id
1 'polypeptide(L)' 'MFDDMDQMRAEGIADTVAAELFSQWIDSKLDEGVMYADWSMCSMAGDPELKKEFNKFYNVSPDDNLYFEVDNV' A
#
# COMPACT_ATOMS: atom_id res chain seq x y z
N MET A 1 -29.10 -6.06 -7.59
CA MET A 1 -29.04 -4.62 -7.22
C MET A 1 -27.85 -3.94 -7.90
N PHE A 2 -26.59 -4.27 -7.54
CA PHE A 2 -25.43 -3.71 -8.25
C PHE A 2 -25.35 -4.22 -9.70
N ASP A 3 -25.66 -5.50 -9.92
CA ASP A 3 -25.70 -6.10 -11.27
C ASP A 3 -26.80 -5.52 -12.18
N ASP A 4 -27.81 -4.86 -11.58
CA ASP A 4 -28.93 -4.22 -12.29
C ASP A 4 -28.76 -2.70 -12.39
N MET A 5 -27.65 -2.16 -11.86
CA MET A 5 -27.36 -0.73 -11.82
C MET A 5 -26.57 -0.29 -13.05
N ASP A 6 -26.75 0.97 -13.46
CA ASP A 6 -25.90 1.58 -14.46
C ASP A 6 -24.42 1.53 -14.06
N GLN A 7 -23.55 1.17 -15.01
CA GLN A 7 -22.14 0.86 -14.75
C GLN A 7 -21.40 2.07 -14.15
N MET A 8 -21.60 3.28 -14.68
CA MET A 8 -20.94 4.49 -14.18
C MET A 8 -21.33 4.77 -12.72
N ARG A 9 -22.59 4.51 -12.37
CA ARG A 9 -23.06 4.66 -10.99
C ARG A 9 -22.48 3.59 -10.07
N ALA A 10 -22.39 2.34 -10.53
CA ALA A 10 -21.80 1.25 -9.76
C ALA A 10 -20.30 1.50 -9.50
N GLU A 11 -19.56 1.94 -10.52
CA GLU A 11 -18.14 2.31 -10.42
C GLU A 11 -17.93 3.47 -9.43
N GLY A 12 -18.73 4.54 -9.53
CA GLY A 12 -18.59 5.67 -8.58
C GLY A 12 -18.86 5.30 -7.12
N ILE A 13 -19.79 4.36 -6.87
CA ILE A 13 -20.01 3.82 -5.52
C ILE A 13 -18.81 2.97 -5.08
N ALA A 14 -18.30 2.12 -5.96
CA ALA A 14 -17.12 1.29 -5.67
C ALA A 14 -15.90 2.16 -5.34
N ASP A 15 -15.65 3.23 -6.10
CA ASP A 15 -14.56 4.18 -5.85
C ASP A 15 -14.69 4.87 -4.49
N THR A 16 -15.91 5.30 -4.14
CA THR A 16 -16.18 5.92 -2.84
C THR A 16 -15.88 4.97 -1.69
N VAL A 17 -16.33 3.72 -1.80
CA VAL A 17 -16.08 2.68 -0.79
C VAL A 17 -14.58 2.33 -0.74
N ALA A 18 -13.91 2.25 -1.89
CA ALA A 18 -12.49 1.97 -1.96
C ALA A 18 -11.65 3.07 -1.28
N ALA A 19 -12.00 4.35 -1.48
CA ALA A 19 -11.32 5.47 -0.83
C ALA A 19 -11.46 5.42 0.70
N GLU A 20 -12.65 5.15 1.21
CA GLU A 20 -12.90 5.01 2.65
C GLU A 20 -12.12 3.83 3.24
N LEU A 21 -12.17 2.66 2.60
CA LEU A 21 -11.44 1.48 3.04
C LEU A 21 -9.93 1.66 2.98
N PHE A 22 -9.43 2.39 1.98
CA PHE A 22 -8.01 2.73 1.87
C PHE A 22 -7.58 3.65 3.02
N SER A 23 -8.38 4.67 3.37
CA SER A 23 -8.11 5.54 4.51
C SER A 23 -8.07 4.76 5.84
N GLN A 24 -9.07 3.91 6.09
CA GLN A 24 -9.10 3.09 7.30
C GLN A 24 -7.93 2.12 7.35
N TRP A 25 -7.56 1.55 6.20
CA TRP A 25 -6.43 0.64 6.12
C TRP A 25 -5.12 1.37 6.41
N ILE A 26 -4.86 2.55 5.83
CA ILE A 26 -3.60 3.28 6.09
C ILE A 26 -3.53 3.74 7.56
N ASP A 27 -4.64 4.20 8.14
CA ASP A 27 -4.71 4.57 9.55
C ASP A 27 -4.34 3.39 10.45
N SER A 28 -4.84 2.18 10.15
CA SER A 28 -4.48 0.96 10.89
C SER A 28 -3.00 0.59 10.80
N LYS A 29 -2.29 1.04 9.76
CA LYS A 29 -0.83 0.84 9.66
C LYS A 29 -0.06 1.93 10.39
N LEU A 30 -0.59 3.15 10.40
CA LEU A 30 -0.01 4.26 11.15
C LEU A 30 -0.06 4.01 12.66
N ASP A 31 -1.02 3.23 13.16
CA ASP A 31 -1.07 2.76 14.55
C ASP A 31 0.18 1.94 14.94
N GLU A 32 0.76 1.18 14.02
CA GLU A 32 2.02 0.44 14.19
C GLU A 32 3.27 1.31 13.94
N GLY A 33 3.07 2.53 13.42
CA GLY A 33 4.11 3.53 13.16
C GLY A 33 4.31 3.84 11.67
N VAL A 34 4.82 5.05 11.41
CA VAL A 34 5.02 5.61 10.05
C VAL A 34 5.86 4.69 9.16
N MET A 35 6.96 4.14 9.70
CA MET A 35 7.82 3.22 8.94
C MET A 35 7.10 1.95 8.51
N TYR A 36 6.21 1.40 9.36
CA TYR A 36 5.44 0.21 9.04
C TYR A 36 4.32 0.51 8.01
N ALA A 37 3.72 1.69 8.09
CA ALA A 37 2.78 2.16 7.08
C ALA A 37 3.43 2.30 5.70
N ASP A 38 4.60 2.94 5.62
CA ASP A 38 5.36 3.08 4.38
C ASP A 38 5.82 1.73 3.84
N TRP A 39 6.28 0.83 4.72
CA TRP A 39 6.64 -0.54 4.34
C TRP A 39 5.43 -1.28 3.76
N SER A 40 4.28 -1.21 4.41
CA SER A 40 3.04 -1.87 3.96
C SER A 40 2.62 -1.38 2.57
N MET A 41 2.72 -0.07 2.32
CA MET A 41 2.48 0.53 1.00
C MET A 41 3.44 -0.01 -0.07
N CYS A 42 4.75 0.00 0.21
CA CYS A 42 5.76 -0.51 -0.72
C CYS A 42 5.60 -2.01 -1.01
N SER A 43 5.25 -2.79 0.01
CA SER A 43 4.97 -4.22 -0.11
C SER A 43 3.79 -4.50 -1.05
N MET A 44 2.68 -3.76 -0.86
CA MET A 44 1.47 -3.91 -1.66
C MET A 44 1.58 -3.38 -3.10
N ALA A 45 2.30 -2.28 -3.30
CA ALA A 45 2.45 -1.67 -4.63
C ALA A 45 3.17 -2.60 -5.63
N GLY A 46 4.01 -3.52 -5.13
CA GLY A 46 4.73 -4.48 -5.98
C GLY A 46 5.82 -3.86 -6.86
N ASP A 47 6.10 -2.56 -6.72
CA ASP A 47 7.11 -1.82 -7.48
C ASP A 47 8.52 -2.02 -6.85
N PRO A 48 9.48 -2.65 -7.55
CA PRO A 48 10.83 -2.84 -7.05
C PRO A 48 11.57 -1.53 -6.75
N GLU A 49 11.30 -0.44 -7.48
CA GLU A 49 11.98 0.84 -7.26
C GLU A 49 11.48 1.51 -5.98
N LEU A 50 10.18 1.41 -5.67
CA LEU A 50 9.65 1.87 -4.38
C LEU A 50 10.26 1.10 -3.21
N LYS A 51 10.44 -0.22 -3.36
CA LYS A 51 11.09 -1.07 -2.35
C LYS A 51 12.57 -0.71 -2.15
N LYS A 52 13.30 -0.41 -3.23
CA LYS A 52 14.70 0.09 -3.17
C LYS A 52 14.78 1.42 -2.42
N GLU A 53 13.91 2.38 -2.75
CA GLU A 53 13.91 3.68 -2.10
C GLU A 53 13.47 3.58 -0.63
N PHE A 54 12.52 2.70 -0.28
CA PHE A 54 12.20 2.42 1.12
C PHE A 54 13.44 1.95 1.89
N ASN A 55 14.15 0.96 1.34
CA ASN A 55 15.34 0.40 1.99
C ASN A 55 16.39 1.48 2.29
N LYS A 56 16.62 2.34 1.30
CA LYS A 56 17.57 3.45 1.38
C LYS A 56 17.12 4.57 2.33
N PHE A 57 15.85 4.96 2.28
CA PHE A 57 15.31 6.04 3.11
C PHE A 57 15.36 5.70 4.60
N TYR A 58 14.95 4.47 4.95
CA TYR A 58 14.99 3.99 6.33
C TYR A 58 16.32 3.33 6.74
N ASN A 59 17.29 3.27 5.81
CA ASN A 59 18.59 2.62 6.01
C ASN A 59 18.46 1.19 6.57
N VAL A 60 17.50 0.43 6.06
CA VAL A 60 17.32 -0.98 6.43
C VAL A 60 18.25 -1.85 5.59
N SER A 61 18.85 -2.81 6.26
CA SER A 61 19.82 -3.77 5.74
C SER A 61 19.18 -5.16 5.62
N PRO A 62 19.78 -6.10 4.88
CA PRO A 62 19.24 -7.47 4.77
C PRO A 62 19.02 -8.21 6.09
N ASP A 63 19.64 -7.76 7.18
CA ASP A 63 19.46 -8.33 8.52
C ASP A 63 18.22 -7.77 9.26
N ASP A 64 17.59 -6.71 8.73
CA ASP A 64 16.42 -6.06 9.30
C ASP A 64 15.11 -6.71 8.82
N ASN A 65 14.15 -6.86 9.74
CA ASN A 65 12.86 -7.52 9.46
C ASN A 65 12.01 -6.85 8.36
N LEU A 66 12.22 -5.56 8.10
CA LEU A 66 11.47 -4.78 7.12
C LEU A 66 12.22 -4.57 5.81
N TYR A 67 13.37 -5.22 5.62
CA TYR A 67 14.11 -5.15 4.38
C TYR A 67 13.35 -5.81 3.23
N PHE A 68 13.31 -5.13 2.09
CA PHE A 68 12.86 -5.73 0.85
C PHE A 68 14.04 -6.31 0.06
N GLU A 69 14.00 -7.59 -0.25
CA GLU A 69 14.85 -8.13 -1.31
C GLU A 69 14.43 -7.53 -2.66
N VAL A 70 15.39 -6.92 -3.35
CA VAL A 70 15.18 -6.24 -4.62
C VAL A 70 16.25 -6.71 -5.60
N ASP A 71 15.80 -7.20 -6.75
CA ASP A 71 16.72 -7.62 -7.80
C ASP A 71 17.46 -6.39 -8.37
N ASN A 72 18.79 -6.50 -8.43
CA ASN A 72 19.61 -5.58 -9.20
C ASN A 72 19.53 -5.99 -10.67
N VAL A 73 18.39 -5.69 -11.32
CA VAL A 73 18.26 -5.82 -12.78
C VAL A 73 19.04 -4.70 -13.46
#